data_AF-A0A939YUK5-F1
#
_entry.id   AF-A0A939YUK5-F1
#
_cell.length_a   1.000
_cell.length_b   1.000
_cell.length_c   1.000
_cell.angle_alpha   90.00
_cell.angle_beta   90.00
_cell.angle_gamma   90.00
#
_symmetry.space_group_name_H-M   'P 1'
#
loop_
_entity.id
_entity.type
_entity.pdbx_description
1 polymer ?
#
loop_
_entity_poly.entity_id
_entity_poly.type
_entity_poly.pdbx_seq_one_letter_code
_entity_poly.pdbx_strand_id
1 'polypeptide(L)'
;MKSLSAADRGHVNTAGPAKAPEYVLLPGDPNRIVTMAAQWDEGAEVYTLARQAKAAVGTYKGTEIGAWSTGIGGPSTEHTLHEILNLGGETFIRVGTTGTIREDVAVGDIIINDANIRLDGTSNLYVPEQFPAAASYEVTLALVQACEDLGLRYHVGTGCTCGSFFTGQCRPAYKGFYPSHLDDMLEDLKKAGVLNFEMEGATLSTLLRLYGKRFGMCAVVVAHRCTG
;
A
#
# COMPACT_ATOMS: atom_id res chain seq x y z
N MET A 1 4.61 -2.11 29.07
CA MET A 1 4.28 -1.00 28.13
C MET A 1 3.15 -0.19 28.78
N LYS A 2 3.25 1.14 28.88
CA LYS A 2 2.12 1.96 29.37
C LYS A 2 0.97 1.85 28.37
N SER A 3 -0.27 1.74 28.86
CA SER A 3 -1.45 1.84 27.99
C SER A 3 -1.51 3.25 27.40
N LEU A 4 -1.72 3.34 26.08
CA LEU A 4 -1.91 4.61 25.38
C LEU A 4 -3.16 5.32 25.93
N SER A 5 -3.05 6.62 26.20
CA SER A 5 -4.20 7.46 26.56
C SER A 5 -5.15 7.64 25.38
N ALA A 6 -6.35 8.18 25.61
CA ALA A 6 -7.28 8.50 24.53
C ALA A 6 -6.68 9.54 23.55
N ALA A 7 -5.86 10.47 24.03
CA ALA A 7 -5.15 11.42 23.18
C ALA A 7 -4.06 10.74 22.34
N ASP A 8 -3.35 9.76 22.91
CA ASP A 8 -2.29 9.01 22.21
C ASP A 8 -2.85 8.05 21.15
N ARG A 9 -4.08 7.55 21.35
CA ARG A 9 -4.78 6.68 20.39
C ARG A 9 -5.37 7.45 19.22
N GLY A 10 -5.52 8.77 19.35
CA GLY A 10 -6.23 9.59 18.38
C GLY A 10 -7.69 9.19 18.21
N HIS A 11 -8.20 9.31 16.99
CA HIS A 11 -9.56 8.88 16.64
C HIS A 11 -9.67 7.35 16.64
N VAL A 12 -10.68 6.80 17.32
CA VAL A 12 -11.00 5.36 17.34
C VAL A 12 -12.36 5.15 16.69
N ASN A 13 -12.46 4.29 15.66
CA ASN A 13 -13.75 3.98 15.05
C ASN A 13 -14.53 2.98 15.92
N THR A 14 -15.42 3.49 16.76
CA THR A 14 -16.34 2.66 17.56
C THR A 14 -17.38 1.91 16.74
N ALA A 15 -17.58 2.31 15.48
CA ALA A 15 -18.43 1.62 14.51
C ALA A 15 -17.67 0.57 13.67
N GLY A 16 -16.37 0.39 13.91
CA GLY A 16 -15.54 -0.59 13.22
C GLY A 16 -15.50 -1.96 13.91
N PRO A 17 -14.79 -2.92 13.32
CA PRO A 17 -14.60 -4.24 13.90
C PRO A 17 -13.96 -4.15 15.29
N ALA A 18 -14.42 -4.98 16.23
CA ALA A 18 -13.86 -5.04 17.58
C ALA A 18 -12.44 -5.65 17.62
N LYS A 19 -12.09 -6.44 16.60
CA LYS A 19 -10.78 -7.09 16.43
C LYS A 19 -10.44 -7.16 14.95
N ALA A 20 -9.15 -7.01 14.62
CA ALA A 20 -8.64 -7.27 13.29
C ALA A 20 -8.26 -8.75 13.16
N PRO A 21 -8.59 -9.41 12.05
CA PRO A 21 -8.02 -10.72 11.70
C PRO A 21 -6.50 -10.65 11.60
N GLU A 22 -5.85 -11.82 11.66
CA GLU A 22 -4.40 -11.92 11.51
C GLU A 22 -3.92 -11.37 10.15
N TYR A 23 -4.69 -11.65 9.09
CA TYR A 23 -4.40 -11.27 7.70
C TYR A 23 -5.30 -10.13 7.26
N VAL A 24 -4.68 -9.02 6.84
CA VAL A 24 -5.39 -7.79 6.49
C VAL A 24 -5.00 -7.27 5.10
N LEU A 25 -5.99 -7.08 4.23
CA LEU A 25 -5.83 -6.44 2.93
C LEU A 25 -6.00 -4.92 3.06
N LEU A 26 -5.15 -4.16 2.37
CA LEU A 26 -5.11 -2.71 2.43
C LEU A 26 -5.34 -2.10 1.03
N PRO A 27 -6.59 -1.96 0.55
CA PRO A 27 -6.89 -1.09 -0.58
C PRO A 27 -6.79 0.39 -0.18
N GLY A 28 -6.49 1.27 -1.15
CA GLY A 28 -6.58 2.71 -0.92
C GLY A 28 -8.04 3.20 -0.93
N ASP A 29 -8.79 2.81 -1.97
CA ASP A 29 -10.17 3.23 -2.20
C ASP A 29 -11.17 2.44 -1.32
N PRO A 30 -11.98 3.11 -0.47
CA PRO A 30 -13.05 2.48 0.30
C PRO A 30 -14.03 1.65 -0.52
N ASN A 31 -14.27 2.02 -1.78
CA ASN A 31 -15.22 1.30 -2.63
C ASN A 31 -14.73 -0.10 -3.01
N ARG A 32 -13.42 -0.38 -2.93
CA ARG A 32 -12.87 -1.72 -3.18
C ARG A 32 -13.17 -2.72 -2.07
N ILE A 33 -13.49 -2.25 -0.86
CA ILE A 33 -13.76 -3.13 0.29
C ILE A 33 -14.94 -4.07 0.01
N VAL A 34 -16.04 -3.54 -0.53
CA VAL A 34 -17.23 -4.35 -0.86
C VAL A 34 -16.91 -5.37 -1.95
N THR A 35 -16.11 -4.97 -2.94
CA THR A 35 -15.69 -5.86 -4.04
C THR A 35 -14.77 -6.99 -3.56
N MET A 36 -13.88 -6.70 -2.59
CA MET A 36 -13.03 -7.70 -1.96
C MET A 36 -13.84 -8.66 -1.09
N ALA A 37 -14.71 -8.14 -0.23
CA ALA A 37 -15.54 -8.94 0.67
C ALA A 37 -16.49 -9.89 -0.07
N ALA A 38 -16.96 -9.50 -1.26
CA ALA A 38 -17.81 -10.35 -2.10
C ALA A 38 -17.10 -11.62 -2.64
N GLN A 39 -15.78 -11.71 -2.52
CA GLN A 39 -14.98 -12.88 -2.93
C GLN A 39 -14.69 -13.84 -1.77
N TRP A 40 -15.12 -13.49 -0.56
CA TRP A 40 -14.92 -14.29 0.64
C TRP A 40 -16.05 -15.30 0.82
N ASP A 41 -15.86 -16.22 1.76
CA ASP A 41 -16.89 -17.17 2.16
C ASP A 41 -18.14 -16.40 2.67
N GLU A 42 -19.31 -17.04 2.62
CA GLU A 42 -20.57 -16.38 3.00
C GLU A 42 -20.53 -15.78 4.42
N GLY A 43 -21.12 -14.59 4.59
CA GLY A 43 -21.25 -13.94 5.89
C GLY A 43 -20.19 -12.86 6.21
N ALA A 44 -19.43 -12.38 5.23
CA ALA A 44 -18.54 -11.24 5.43
C ALA A 44 -19.32 -9.99 5.90
N GLU A 45 -18.85 -9.38 6.98
CA GLU A 45 -19.41 -8.15 7.55
C GLU A 45 -18.67 -6.93 6.98
N VAL A 46 -19.42 -5.92 6.52
CA VAL A 46 -18.87 -4.67 5.99
C VAL A 46 -19.24 -3.50 6.91
N TYR A 47 -18.25 -2.70 7.23
CA TYR A 47 -18.34 -1.59 8.18
C TYR A 47 -18.09 -0.26 7.44
N THR A 48 -18.88 0.75 7.78
CA THR A 48 -18.61 2.14 7.41
C THR A 48 -17.99 2.85 8.60
N LEU A 49 -16.77 3.33 8.41
CA LEU A 49 -15.96 3.99 9.43
C LEU A 49 -16.05 5.51 9.27
N ALA A 50 -15.43 6.25 10.19
CA ALA A 50 -15.33 7.69 10.07
C ALA A 50 -14.63 8.10 8.76
N ARG A 51 -14.93 9.32 8.30
CA ARG A 51 -14.40 9.88 7.03
C ARG A 51 -14.72 9.02 5.80
N GLN A 52 -15.79 8.22 5.85
CA GLN A 52 -16.22 7.33 4.77
C GLN A 52 -15.19 6.23 4.42
N ALA A 53 -14.22 5.99 5.31
CA ALA A 53 -13.40 4.79 5.23
C ALA A 53 -14.29 3.56 5.41
N LYS A 54 -13.86 2.41 4.89
CA LYS A 54 -14.59 1.16 5.00
C LYS A 54 -13.66 0.05 5.48
N ALA A 55 -14.24 -0.90 6.19
CA ALA A 55 -13.59 -2.14 6.54
C ALA A 55 -14.50 -3.32 6.25
N ALA A 56 -13.91 -4.51 6.14
CA ALA A 56 -14.66 -5.75 6.12
C ALA A 56 -13.91 -6.82 6.91
N VAL A 57 -14.65 -7.73 7.53
CA VAL A 57 -14.13 -8.93 8.20
C VAL A 57 -14.94 -10.12 7.74
N GLY A 58 -14.28 -11.23 7.43
CA GLY A 58 -14.92 -12.47 7.02
C GLY A 58 -13.94 -13.63 7.04
N THR A 59 -14.27 -14.68 6.29
CA THR A 59 -13.44 -15.87 6.14
C THR A 59 -13.19 -16.13 4.67
N TYR A 60 -11.98 -16.52 4.28
CA TYR A 60 -11.68 -16.97 2.93
C TYR A 60 -11.00 -18.33 3.00
N LYS A 61 -11.63 -19.35 2.39
CA LYS A 61 -11.13 -20.73 2.42
C LYS A 61 -10.82 -21.21 3.84
N GLY A 62 -11.71 -20.88 4.79
CA GLY A 62 -11.58 -21.26 6.20
C GLY A 62 -10.57 -20.45 7.03
N THR A 63 -9.95 -19.40 6.47
CA THR A 63 -9.03 -18.50 7.20
C THR A 63 -9.69 -17.14 7.43
N GLU A 64 -9.68 -16.64 8.67
CA GLU A 64 -10.15 -15.28 8.97
C GLU A 64 -9.31 -14.24 8.24
N ILE A 65 -9.99 -13.34 7.52
CA ILE A 65 -9.37 -12.27 6.74
C ILE A 65 -10.15 -10.98 6.94
N GLY A 66 -9.42 -9.86 6.92
CA GLY A 66 -10.04 -8.55 6.93
C GLY A 66 -9.49 -7.62 5.86
N ALA A 67 -10.16 -6.50 5.65
CA ALA A 67 -9.74 -5.47 4.72
C ALA A 67 -10.08 -4.09 5.27
N TRP A 68 -9.16 -3.12 5.14
CA TRP A 68 -9.35 -1.73 5.57
C TRP A 68 -8.88 -0.77 4.50
N SER A 69 -9.71 0.21 4.17
CA SER A 69 -9.33 1.26 3.23
C SER A 69 -8.37 2.24 3.90
N THR A 70 -7.23 2.51 3.27
CA THR A 70 -6.18 3.39 3.83
C THR A 70 -6.31 4.84 3.37
N GLY A 71 -7.07 5.11 2.31
CA GLY A 71 -7.03 6.41 1.64
C GLY A 71 -5.79 6.56 0.76
N ILE A 72 -5.44 7.82 0.45
CA ILE A 72 -4.29 8.17 -0.40
C ILE A 72 -3.18 8.77 0.47
N GLY A 73 -1.96 8.30 0.26
CA GLY A 73 -0.74 8.81 0.86
C GLY A 73 -0.41 8.21 2.22
N GLY A 74 0.85 8.39 2.60
CA GLY A 74 1.41 7.94 3.87
C GLY A 74 0.63 8.36 5.13
N PRO A 75 0.22 9.64 5.29
CA PRO A 75 -0.42 10.08 6.54
C PRO A 75 -1.77 9.40 6.84
N SER A 76 -2.59 9.18 5.82
CA SER A 76 -3.87 8.48 5.99
C SER A 76 -3.64 6.98 6.26
N THR A 77 -2.69 6.40 5.53
CA THR A 77 -2.28 5.00 5.66
C THR A 77 -1.73 4.67 7.04
N GLU A 78 -0.83 5.51 7.57
CA GLU A 78 -0.29 5.39 8.92
C GLU A 78 -1.40 5.39 9.97
N HIS A 79 -2.34 6.33 9.86
CA HIS A 79 -3.44 6.44 10.81
C HIS A 79 -4.28 5.16 10.84
N THR A 80 -4.69 4.66 9.68
CA THR A 80 -5.44 3.40 9.56
C THR A 80 -4.61 2.21 10.04
N LEU A 81 -3.31 2.17 9.74
CA LEU A 81 -2.43 1.09 10.18
C LEU A 81 -2.35 1.01 11.71
N HIS A 82 -2.19 2.14 12.39
CA HIS A 82 -2.15 2.18 13.86
C HIS A 82 -3.46 1.67 14.48
N GLU A 83 -4.61 1.96 13.87
CA GLU A 83 -5.90 1.41 14.31
C GLU A 83 -5.90 -0.12 14.21
N ILE A 84 -5.52 -0.68 13.06
CA ILE A 84 -5.54 -2.13 12.83
C ILE A 84 -4.53 -2.86 13.73
N LEU A 85 -3.34 -2.28 13.94
CA LEU A 85 -2.33 -2.84 14.84
C LEU A 85 -2.84 -2.93 16.29
N ASN A 86 -3.55 -1.91 16.75
CA ASN A 86 -4.17 -1.92 18.08
C ASN A 86 -5.32 -2.94 18.18
N LEU A 87 -5.95 -3.29 17.06
CA LEU A 87 -6.97 -4.33 16.96
C LEU A 87 -6.39 -5.75 16.77
N GLY A 88 -5.07 -5.90 16.62
CA GLY A 88 -4.36 -7.19 16.60
C GLY A 88 -3.96 -7.72 15.22
N GLY A 89 -3.96 -6.90 14.17
CA GLY A 89 -3.50 -7.33 12.84
C GLY A 89 -1.99 -7.67 12.82
N GLU A 90 -1.62 -8.72 12.08
CA GLU A 90 -0.25 -9.26 12.07
C GLU A 90 0.41 -9.22 10.69
N THR A 91 -0.36 -9.47 9.63
CA THR A 91 0.13 -9.64 8.26
C THR A 91 -0.67 -8.80 7.30
N PHE A 92 0.00 -7.97 6.51
CA PHE A 92 -0.64 -6.93 5.73
C PHE A 92 -0.27 -7.05 4.25
N ILE A 93 -1.26 -6.99 3.37
CA ILE A 93 -1.07 -6.95 1.92
C ILE A 93 -1.72 -5.70 1.35
N ARG A 94 -0.91 -4.77 0.84
CA ARG A 94 -1.42 -3.61 0.08
C ARG A 94 -1.82 -4.06 -1.32
N VAL A 95 -3.07 -3.73 -1.70
CA VAL A 95 -3.61 -4.03 -3.05
C VAL A 95 -3.94 -2.71 -3.76
N GLY A 96 -3.08 -2.34 -4.69
CA GLY A 96 -3.05 -1.01 -5.29
C GLY A 96 -3.29 -0.95 -6.80
N THR A 97 -3.19 0.26 -7.31
CA THR A 97 -3.04 0.57 -8.74
C THR A 97 -1.80 1.42 -8.88
N THR A 98 -1.09 1.31 -9.99
CA THR A 98 0.19 2.00 -10.16
C THR A 98 0.42 2.46 -11.61
N GLY A 99 1.35 3.39 -11.78
CA GLY A 99 1.88 3.79 -13.09
C GLY A 99 3.31 3.30 -13.25
N THR A 100 3.58 2.54 -14.31
CA THR A 100 4.94 2.03 -14.61
C THR A 100 5.79 3.12 -15.28
N ILE A 101 7.09 3.13 -14.98
CA ILE A 101 8.12 3.93 -15.69
C ILE A 101 9.07 3.06 -16.52
N ARG A 102 8.70 1.79 -16.71
CA ARG A 102 9.44 0.77 -17.45
C ARG A 102 8.76 0.48 -18.78
N GLU A 103 9.54 0.46 -19.86
CA GLU A 103 9.03 0.17 -21.22
C GLU A 103 8.64 -1.30 -21.42
N ASP A 104 9.22 -2.21 -20.64
CA ASP A 104 9.01 -3.66 -20.71
C ASP A 104 7.84 -4.17 -19.85
N VAL A 105 7.11 -3.25 -19.19
CA VAL A 105 5.97 -3.54 -18.32
C VAL A 105 4.69 -3.01 -18.95
N ALA A 106 3.68 -3.86 -19.17
CA ALA A 106 2.46 -3.48 -19.86
C ALA A 106 1.34 -3.01 -18.90
N VAL A 107 0.38 -2.24 -19.42
CA VAL A 107 -0.90 -1.99 -18.72
C VAL A 107 -1.63 -3.32 -18.52
N GLY A 108 -2.11 -3.55 -17.29
CA GLY A 108 -2.71 -4.82 -16.87
C GLY A 108 -1.74 -5.79 -16.20
N ASP A 109 -0.42 -5.61 -16.35
CA ASP A 109 0.57 -6.40 -15.60
C ASP A 109 0.46 -6.10 -14.09
N ILE A 110 0.92 -7.07 -13.29
CA ILE A 110 1.05 -6.91 -11.84
C ILE A 110 2.48 -6.51 -11.48
N ILE A 111 2.65 -5.51 -10.63
CA ILE A 111 3.93 -5.19 -10.01
C ILE A 111 3.88 -5.58 -8.54
N ILE A 112 4.88 -6.33 -8.09
CA ILE A 112 5.11 -6.70 -6.71
C ILE A 112 6.35 -5.93 -6.24
N ASN A 113 6.14 -4.94 -5.37
CA ASN A 113 7.27 -4.16 -4.87
C ASN A 113 7.93 -4.85 -3.68
N ASP A 114 9.17 -5.31 -3.86
CA ASP A 114 9.99 -5.94 -2.81
C ASP A 114 10.65 -4.91 -1.88
N ALA A 115 10.86 -3.70 -2.40
CA ALA A 115 11.28 -2.52 -1.67
C ALA A 115 10.71 -1.26 -2.32
N ASN A 116 10.74 -0.15 -1.58
CA ASN A 116 10.25 1.14 -2.05
C ASN A 116 11.26 2.26 -1.74
N ILE A 117 11.47 3.15 -2.72
CA ILE A 117 12.12 4.43 -2.47
C ILE A 117 11.18 5.30 -1.64
N ARG A 118 11.76 5.97 -0.62
CA ARG A 118 11.03 6.68 0.45
C ARG A 118 10.92 8.19 0.16
N LEU A 119 10.16 8.55 -0.87
CA LEU A 119 9.77 9.96 -1.16
C LEU A 119 8.37 10.29 -0.60
N ASP A 120 7.91 9.54 0.39
CA ASP A 120 6.57 9.63 0.97
C ASP A 120 6.46 10.71 2.06
N GLY A 121 7.58 11.06 2.70
CA GLY A 121 7.64 12.02 3.80
C GLY A 121 7.24 11.42 5.15
N THR A 122 6.18 10.60 5.18
CA THR A 122 5.70 9.95 6.42
C THR A 122 6.75 9.01 7.02
N SER A 123 7.30 8.08 6.22
CA SER A 123 8.29 7.13 6.71
C SER A 123 9.55 7.82 7.26
N ASN A 124 9.92 8.99 6.72
CA ASN A 124 11.07 9.77 7.17
C ASN A 124 10.91 10.33 8.59
N LEU A 125 9.69 10.42 9.10
CA LEU A 125 9.41 10.85 10.48
C LEU A 125 9.67 9.73 11.51
N TYR A 126 9.78 8.47 11.06
CA TYR A 126 9.93 7.31 11.95
C TYR A 126 11.37 6.86 12.06
N VAL A 127 12.10 6.85 10.94
CA VAL A 127 13.47 6.37 10.87
C VAL A 127 14.28 7.13 9.81
N PRO A 128 15.62 7.23 9.98
CA PRO A 128 16.51 7.81 8.98
C PRO A 128 16.29 7.20 7.59
N GLU A 129 16.48 7.99 6.53
CA GLU A 129 16.22 7.60 5.14
C GLU A 129 16.98 6.33 4.69
N GLN A 130 18.12 6.03 5.32
CA GLN A 130 18.94 4.85 5.04
C GLN A 130 18.28 3.54 5.49
N PHE A 131 17.28 3.60 6.38
CA PHE A 131 16.53 2.42 6.78
C PHE A 131 15.71 1.89 5.59
N PRO A 132 15.83 0.60 5.25
CA PRO A 132 15.19 0.06 4.04
C PRO A 132 13.69 -0.11 4.23
N ALA A 133 12.91 0.46 3.31
CA ALA A 133 11.48 0.22 3.16
C ALA A 133 11.27 -1.06 2.32
N ALA A 134 11.53 -2.22 2.93
CA ALA A 134 11.50 -3.52 2.26
C ALA A 134 10.36 -4.41 2.77
N ALA A 135 9.71 -5.12 1.85
CA ALA A 135 8.67 -6.11 2.12
C ALA A 135 9.23 -7.36 2.80
N SER A 136 8.34 -8.13 3.41
CA SER A 136 8.63 -9.45 3.98
C SER A 136 8.82 -10.46 2.87
N TYR A 137 9.94 -11.20 2.92
CA TYR A 137 10.28 -12.21 1.93
C TYR A 137 9.15 -13.23 1.70
N GLU A 138 8.56 -13.73 2.79
CA GLU A 138 7.48 -14.72 2.74
C GLU A 138 6.20 -14.19 2.07
N VAL A 139 5.87 -12.90 2.24
CA VAL A 139 4.69 -12.30 1.60
C VAL A 139 4.97 -12.03 0.12
N THR A 140 6.18 -11.57 -0.22
CA THR A 140 6.60 -11.41 -1.61
C THR A 140 6.53 -12.74 -2.37
N LEU A 141 7.03 -13.83 -1.80
CA LEU A 141 6.92 -15.15 -2.41
C LEU A 141 5.47 -15.61 -2.57
N ALA A 142 4.61 -15.38 -1.58
CA ALA A 142 3.20 -15.73 -1.69
C ALA A 142 2.50 -14.96 -2.82
N LEU A 143 2.85 -13.69 -3.03
CA LEU A 143 2.33 -12.88 -4.13
C LEU A 143 2.83 -13.36 -5.50
N VAL A 144 4.10 -13.75 -5.58
CA VAL A 144 4.68 -14.37 -6.79
C VAL A 144 3.94 -15.66 -7.13
N GLN A 145 3.81 -16.57 -6.16
CA GLN A 145 3.09 -17.83 -6.35
C GLN A 145 1.64 -17.60 -6.78
N ALA A 146 0.95 -16.62 -6.18
CA ALA A 146 -0.41 -16.28 -6.57
C ALA A 146 -0.51 -15.80 -8.02
N CYS A 147 0.47 -15.03 -8.51
CA CYS A 147 0.50 -14.61 -9.91
C CYS A 147 0.74 -15.79 -10.85
N GLU A 148 1.68 -16.68 -10.53
CA GLU A 148 1.96 -17.90 -11.29
C GLU A 148 0.73 -18.83 -11.37
N ASP A 149 0.07 -19.09 -10.24
CA ASP A 149 -1.11 -19.95 -10.16
C ASP A 149 -2.29 -19.40 -10.98
N LEU A 150 -2.39 -18.07 -11.09
CA LEU A 150 -3.42 -17.38 -11.86
C LEU A 150 -3.03 -17.13 -13.32
N GLY A 151 -1.79 -17.45 -13.73
CA GLY A 151 -1.28 -17.17 -15.06
C GLY A 151 -1.18 -15.67 -15.37
N LEU A 152 -1.00 -14.83 -14.35
CA LEU A 152 -0.88 -13.38 -14.49
C LEU A 152 0.57 -13.01 -14.79
N ARG A 153 0.78 -12.10 -15.74
CA ARG A 153 2.11 -11.51 -15.95
C ARG A 153 2.44 -10.57 -14.80
N TYR A 154 3.61 -10.76 -14.19
CA TYR A 154 4.05 -9.95 -13.07
C TYR A 154 5.53 -9.57 -13.15
N HIS A 155 5.90 -8.55 -12.36
CA HIS A 155 7.26 -8.04 -12.23
C HIS A 155 7.57 -7.79 -10.77
N VAL A 156 8.71 -8.28 -10.29
CA VAL A 156 9.17 -8.07 -8.91
C VAL A 156 10.33 -7.09 -8.90
N GLY A 157 10.28 -6.09 -8.04
CA GLY A 157 11.40 -5.17 -7.86
C GLY A 157 11.03 -3.86 -7.17
N THR A 158 11.99 -2.95 -7.12
CA THR A 158 11.85 -1.72 -6.33
C THR A 158 10.88 -0.72 -6.97
N GLY A 159 9.91 -0.26 -6.17
CA GLY A 159 8.99 0.83 -6.51
C GLY A 159 9.46 2.17 -5.95
N CYS A 160 8.74 3.24 -6.27
CA CYS A 160 8.94 4.55 -5.68
C CYS A 160 7.63 5.09 -5.09
N THR A 161 7.63 5.31 -3.78
CA THR A 161 6.49 5.88 -3.06
C THR A 161 6.65 7.39 -2.98
N CYS A 162 5.68 8.14 -3.49
CA CYS A 162 5.74 9.60 -3.53
C CYS A 162 4.60 10.24 -2.72
N GLY A 163 4.95 11.22 -1.87
CA GLY A 163 3.96 12.01 -1.12
C GLY A 163 3.14 12.99 -1.98
N SER A 164 3.49 13.13 -3.27
CA SER A 164 2.79 13.98 -4.25
C SER A 164 2.53 13.21 -5.52
N PHE A 165 1.27 13.16 -5.96
CA PHE A 165 0.84 12.50 -7.20
C PHE A 165 1.27 13.25 -8.48
N PHE A 166 1.51 14.56 -8.37
CA PHE A 166 1.90 15.41 -9.49
C PHE A 166 3.42 15.52 -9.56
N THR A 167 3.99 16.58 -8.97
CA THR A 167 5.43 16.85 -9.02
C THR A 167 6.27 15.71 -8.45
N GLY A 168 5.82 15.06 -7.37
CA GLY A 168 6.54 13.93 -6.76
C GLY A 168 6.64 12.70 -7.68
N GLN A 169 5.74 12.57 -8.66
CA GLN A 169 5.80 11.53 -9.68
C GLN A 169 6.24 12.11 -11.04
N CYS A 170 6.98 13.22 -11.05
CA CYS A 170 7.50 13.87 -12.26
C CYS A 170 6.38 14.20 -13.27
N ARG A 171 5.30 14.86 -12.79
CA ARG A 171 4.21 15.36 -13.63
C ARG A 171 4.05 16.88 -13.51
N PRO A 172 3.64 17.58 -14.58
CA PRO A 172 3.20 18.96 -14.50
C PRO A 172 2.04 19.12 -13.52
N ALA A 173 2.12 20.14 -12.67
CA ALA A 173 1.05 20.52 -11.75
C ALA A 173 0.16 21.62 -12.35
N TYR A 174 -0.69 22.22 -11.51
CA TYR A 174 -1.61 23.29 -11.91
C TYR A 174 -0.88 24.42 -12.66
N LYS A 175 -1.49 24.90 -13.76
CA LYS A 175 -0.92 25.92 -14.68
C LYS A 175 0.44 25.54 -15.28
N GLY A 176 0.73 24.24 -15.41
CA GLY A 176 1.98 23.77 -16.02
C GLY A 176 3.21 23.97 -15.15
N PHE A 177 3.04 24.21 -13.85
CA PHE A 177 4.18 24.29 -12.93
C PHE A 177 4.95 22.96 -12.96
N TYR A 178 6.23 23.04 -13.34
CA TYR A 178 7.11 21.89 -13.49
C TYR A 178 8.55 22.28 -13.14
N PRO A 179 9.06 21.90 -11.96
CA PRO A 179 10.46 22.08 -11.60
C PRO A 179 11.38 21.31 -12.55
N SER A 180 12.45 21.96 -13.04
CA SER A 180 13.36 21.37 -14.04
C SER A 180 14.07 20.09 -13.57
N HIS A 181 14.35 19.97 -12.27
CA HIS A 181 15.04 18.77 -11.73
C HIS A 181 14.20 17.48 -11.81
N LEU A 182 12.91 17.57 -12.13
CA LEU A 182 12.05 16.38 -12.25
C LEU A 182 12.40 15.53 -13.46
N ASP A 183 12.96 16.12 -14.52
CA ASP A 183 13.44 15.37 -15.68
C ASP A 183 14.63 14.48 -15.30
N ASP A 184 15.61 15.05 -14.58
CA ASP A 184 16.77 14.32 -14.06
C ASP A 184 16.34 13.21 -13.09
N MET A 185 15.42 13.52 -12.16
CA MET A 185 14.88 12.54 -11.21
C MET A 185 14.23 11.35 -11.93
N LEU A 186 13.39 11.60 -12.93
CA LEU A 186 12.71 10.53 -13.66
C LEU A 186 13.71 9.63 -14.39
N GLU A 187 14.69 10.23 -15.07
CA GLU A 187 15.70 9.48 -15.81
C GLU A 187 16.62 8.68 -14.88
N ASP A 188 16.98 9.22 -13.72
CA ASP A 188 17.77 8.50 -12.73
C ASP A 188 17.00 7.32 -12.12
N LEU A 189 15.70 7.48 -11.84
CA LEU A 189 14.84 6.37 -11.38
C LEU A 189 14.74 5.25 -12.43
N LYS A 190 14.58 5.60 -13.71
CA LYS A 190 14.58 4.63 -14.81
C LYS A 190 15.91 3.88 -14.91
N LYS A 191 17.04 4.59 -14.87
CA LYS A 191 18.40 4.00 -14.90
C LYS A 191 18.66 3.10 -13.68
N ALA A 192 18.10 3.45 -12.53
CA ALA A 192 18.17 2.64 -11.32
C ALA A 192 17.29 1.37 -11.39
N GLY A 193 16.48 1.20 -12.44
CA GLY A 193 15.62 0.03 -12.62
C GLY A 193 14.34 0.06 -11.79
N VAL A 194 13.92 1.23 -11.30
CA VAL A 194 12.67 1.38 -10.55
C VAL A 194 11.50 1.05 -11.46
N LEU A 195 10.56 0.25 -10.94
CA LEU A 195 9.46 -0.27 -11.75
C LEU A 195 8.33 0.76 -11.94
N ASN A 196 7.95 1.45 -10.87
CA ASN A 196 6.69 2.17 -10.82
C ASN A 196 6.64 3.27 -9.77
N PHE A 197 5.65 4.15 -9.92
CA PHE A 197 5.25 5.11 -8.90
C PHE A 197 3.94 4.71 -8.22
N GLU A 198 3.92 4.78 -6.90
CA GLU A 198 2.73 4.67 -6.06
C GLU A 198 2.84 5.61 -4.83
N MET A 199 2.01 5.47 -3.80
CA MET A 199 1.85 6.50 -2.77
C MET A 199 1.78 5.99 -1.30
N GLU A 200 1.84 4.68 -1.04
CA GLU A 200 1.73 4.13 0.32
C GLU A 200 2.77 3.06 0.69
N GLY A 201 3.45 2.46 -0.29
CA GLY A 201 4.32 1.29 -0.11
C GLY A 201 5.46 1.51 0.88
N ALA A 202 6.15 2.63 0.79
CA ALA A 202 7.26 3.00 1.68
C ALA A 202 6.79 3.20 3.12
N THR A 203 5.64 3.84 3.33
CA THR A 203 5.07 4.02 4.67
C THR A 203 4.78 2.67 5.31
N LEU A 204 4.05 1.79 4.61
CA LEU A 204 3.66 0.48 5.14
C LEU A 204 4.85 -0.43 5.41
N SER A 205 5.73 -0.59 4.42
CA SER A 205 6.92 -1.46 4.56
C SER A 205 7.87 -0.96 5.66
N THR A 206 8.03 0.35 5.82
CA THR A 206 8.85 0.92 6.90
C THR A 206 8.23 0.65 8.27
N LEU A 207 6.98 1.06 8.49
CA LEU A 207 6.34 0.97 9.81
C LEU A 207 6.13 -0.48 10.23
N LEU A 208 5.63 -1.34 9.35
CA LEU A 208 5.40 -2.75 9.67
C LEU A 208 6.69 -3.47 10.01
N ARG A 209 7.80 -3.13 9.34
CA ARG A 209 9.13 -3.66 9.67
C ARG A 209 9.59 -3.20 11.06
N LEU A 210 9.36 -1.94 11.43
CA LEU A 210 9.68 -1.44 12.78
C LEU A 210 8.86 -2.14 13.86
N TYR A 211 7.65 -2.57 13.54
CA TYR A 211 6.74 -3.22 14.48
C TYR A 211 6.82 -4.74 14.47
N GLY A 212 7.75 -5.33 13.72
CA GLY A 212 7.92 -6.78 13.63
C GLY A 212 6.74 -7.49 12.98
N LYS A 213 6.04 -6.81 12.07
CA LYS A 213 4.87 -7.30 11.34
C LYS A 213 5.24 -7.67 9.91
N ARG A 214 4.43 -8.52 9.29
CA ARG A 214 4.66 -8.98 7.91
C ARG A 214 3.97 -8.07 6.91
N PHE A 215 4.66 -7.74 5.81
CA PHE A 215 4.12 -6.87 4.78
C PHE A 215 4.47 -7.35 3.37
N GLY A 216 3.52 -7.20 2.45
CA GLY A 216 3.80 -7.22 1.02
C GLY A 216 2.84 -6.31 0.26
N MET A 217 3.12 -6.07 -1.02
CA MET A 217 2.24 -5.28 -1.86
C MET A 217 2.24 -5.74 -3.30
N CYS A 218 1.07 -5.68 -3.90
CA CYS A 218 0.91 -5.82 -5.34
C CYS A 218 0.02 -4.68 -5.88
N ALA A 219 0.32 -4.25 -7.10
CA ALA A 219 -0.44 -3.22 -7.77
C ALA A 219 -0.62 -3.57 -9.25
N VAL A 220 -1.83 -3.37 -9.76
CA VAL A 220 -2.10 -3.48 -11.20
C VAL A 220 -1.65 -2.19 -11.90
N VAL A 221 -0.94 -2.35 -13.03
CA VAL A 221 -0.50 -1.23 -13.86
C VAL A 221 -1.71 -0.67 -14.61
N VAL A 222 -2.05 0.59 -14.36
CA VAL A 222 -3.16 1.29 -15.01
C VAL A 222 -2.73 2.44 -15.90
N ALA A 223 -1.44 2.80 -15.88
CA ALA A 223 -0.89 3.88 -16.68
C ALA A 223 0.57 3.57 -17.06
N HIS A 224 0.98 3.95 -18.27
CA HIS A 224 2.33 3.71 -18.78
C HIS A 224 3.06 5.04 -19.04
N ARG A 225 3.95 5.43 -18.13
CA ARG A 225 4.54 6.77 -18.12
C ARG A 225 5.48 7.06 -19.29
N CYS A 226 5.93 6.05 -20.02
CA CYS A 226 6.79 6.22 -21.19
C CYS A 226 6.00 6.43 -22.49
N THR A 227 4.73 6.03 -22.55
CA THR A 227 3.94 6.03 -23.80
C THR A 227 2.65 6.83 -23.71
N GLY A 228 2.24 7.28 -22.51
CA GLY A 228 0.99 7.99 -22.25
C GLY A 228 -0.07 7.06 -21.70
#